data_AF-A0A8S3T7G1-F1
#
_entry.id   AF-A0A8S3T7G1-F1
#
_cell.length_a   1.000
_cell.length_b   1.000
_cell.length_c   1.000
_cell.angle_alpha   90.00
_cell.angle_beta   90.00
_cell.angle_gamma   90.00
#
_symmetry.space_group_name_H-M   'P 1'
#
loop_
_entity.id
_entity.type
_entity.pdbx_description
1 polymer ?
#
loop_
_entity_poly.entity_id
_entity_poly.type
_entity_poly.pdbx_seq_one_letter_code
_entity_poly.pdbx_strand_id
1 'polypeptide(L)'
;MGADFRKDYKKLSMLRSTFPNAKVLALTGTATKQTCEAIKKTLHLTNLKIVSTSIVRDNIKLTCKKRPVQNSTDSHGSVLMPIIKELKEKQDRFPKTVIYSKLKWCAAGYQLAMLPENNGTPVDETMKTLVSQYHAPSTDQLKQHVVQQMSSDSLRLLFATEAYSMGTDAPDIRRIIHFGVPNSLESNLYAKVGRAGRNGKDSSAIMYFNNYDIGNNMPLEPKMKDFIMTSECRWKFLSDFFGVHFDRTVLHHNCCDNCELACMCELCKEPLHSDGSNDYEAKKPKKPRLAMNKKKILITMLQQYFDAENEASGFPINIPKTGLSSDLLNSIINSIHEIKNKDQVLNINQHLSISFAENIALIVNHVQNMNN
;
A
#
# COMPACT_ATOMS: atom_id res chain seq x y z
N MET A 1 -18.25 -13.89 -1.64
CA MET A 1 -19.03 -12.78 -2.24
C MET A 1 -19.51 -11.92 -1.09
N GLY A 2 -19.08 -10.66 -1.02
CA GLY A 2 -19.28 -9.77 0.13
C GLY A 2 -20.74 -9.42 0.41
N ALA A 3 -20.97 -8.69 1.51
CA ALA A 3 -22.29 -8.32 2.02
C ALA A 3 -23.14 -7.52 1.01
N ASP A 4 -22.51 -6.78 0.09
CA ASP A 4 -23.18 -5.95 -0.93
C ASP A 4 -23.46 -6.67 -2.27
N PHE A 5 -23.29 -7.99 -2.33
CA PHE A 5 -23.52 -8.76 -3.55
C PHE A 5 -25.01 -8.80 -3.92
N ARG A 6 -25.39 -8.24 -5.08
CA ARG A 6 -26.80 -8.27 -5.52
C ARG A 6 -27.25 -9.71 -5.73
N LYS A 7 -28.27 -10.13 -4.97
CA LYS A 7 -28.76 -11.52 -4.96
C LYS A 7 -29.17 -12.02 -6.35
N ASP A 8 -29.66 -11.12 -7.22
CA ASP A 8 -30.08 -11.46 -8.58
C ASP A 8 -28.93 -11.96 -9.46
N TYR A 9 -27.66 -11.59 -9.20
CA TYR A 9 -26.52 -12.15 -9.94
C TYR A 9 -26.43 -13.68 -9.78
N LYS A 10 -26.93 -14.26 -8.67
CA LYS A 10 -26.96 -15.71 -8.49
C LYS A 10 -27.93 -16.41 -9.44
N LYS A 11 -28.93 -15.70 -9.94
CA LYS A 11 -29.95 -16.24 -10.88
C LYS A 11 -29.43 -16.33 -12.31
N LEU A 12 -28.32 -15.67 -12.64
CA LEU A 12 -27.72 -15.72 -13.98
C LEU A 12 -27.29 -17.14 -14.39
N SER A 13 -27.10 -18.05 -13.42
CA SER A 13 -26.91 -19.47 -13.69
C SER A 13 -28.03 -20.08 -14.52
N MET A 14 -29.28 -19.61 -14.39
CA MET A 14 -30.42 -20.10 -15.16
C MET A 14 -30.23 -19.92 -16.67
N LEU A 15 -29.49 -18.89 -17.10
CA LEU A 15 -29.17 -18.68 -18.52
C LEU A 15 -28.36 -19.84 -19.10
N ARG A 16 -27.59 -20.56 -18.27
CA ARG A 16 -26.86 -21.76 -18.70
C ARG A 16 -27.82 -22.92 -19.00
N SER A 17 -28.92 -23.03 -18.27
CA SER A 17 -29.95 -24.03 -18.53
C SER A 17 -30.76 -23.69 -19.79
N THR A 18 -31.07 -22.41 -20.01
CA THR A 18 -31.83 -21.95 -21.19
C THR A 18 -30.99 -21.96 -22.47
N PHE A 19 -29.71 -21.59 -22.38
CA PHE A 19 -28.79 -21.48 -23.53
C PHE A 19 -27.50 -22.26 -23.29
N PRO A 20 -27.53 -23.61 -23.28
CA PRO A 20 -26.39 -24.43 -22.90
C PRO A 20 -25.17 -24.24 -23.83
N ASN A 21 -25.42 -23.99 -25.11
CA ASN A 21 -24.38 -23.84 -26.14
C ASN A 21 -23.82 -22.42 -26.26
N ALA A 22 -24.40 -21.43 -25.57
CA ALA A 22 -23.92 -20.06 -25.63
C ALA A 22 -22.51 -19.96 -25.01
N LYS A 23 -21.61 -19.25 -25.70
CA LYS A 23 -20.29 -18.92 -25.17
C LYS A 23 -20.43 -17.83 -24.12
N VAL A 24 -19.72 -17.96 -22.99
CA VAL A 24 -19.78 -17.02 -21.87
C VAL A 24 -18.42 -16.42 -21.66
N LEU A 25 -18.39 -15.09 -21.58
CA LEU A 25 -17.23 -14.31 -21.16
C LEU A 25 -17.55 -13.65 -19.83
N ALA A 26 -16.74 -13.92 -18.81
CA ALA A 26 -16.82 -13.27 -17.50
C ALA A 26 -15.58 -12.39 -17.30
N LEU A 27 -15.80 -11.09 -17.05
CA LEU A 27 -14.74 -10.10 -16.88
C LEU A 27 -14.84 -9.49 -15.48
N THR A 28 -13.70 -9.36 -14.81
CA THR A 28 -13.59 -8.67 -13.52
C THR A 28 -12.24 -7.99 -13.42
N GLY A 29 -12.21 -6.78 -12.85
CA GLY A 29 -10.97 -6.03 -12.64
C GLY A 29 -10.26 -6.36 -11.32
N THR A 30 -10.97 -6.96 -10.36
CA THR A 30 -10.49 -7.22 -9.00
C THR A 30 -11.13 -8.49 -8.48
N ALA A 31 -10.46 -9.64 -8.61
CA ALA A 31 -10.94 -10.90 -8.03
C ALA A 31 -9.79 -11.77 -7.55
N THR A 32 -9.82 -12.14 -6.28
CA THR A 32 -8.95 -13.17 -5.71
C THR A 32 -9.27 -14.56 -6.28
N LYS A 33 -8.37 -15.54 -6.11
CA LYS A 33 -8.64 -16.96 -6.42
C LYS A 33 -9.96 -17.43 -5.80
N GLN A 34 -10.21 -17.09 -4.54
CA GLN A 34 -11.44 -17.46 -3.84
C GLN A 34 -12.69 -16.81 -4.47
N THR A 35 -12.63 -15.52 -4.83
CA THR A 35 -13.70 -14.84 -5.55
C THR A 35 -13.96 -15.48 -6.91
N CYS A 36 -12.92 -15.82 -7.66
CA CYS A 36 -13.02 -16.54 -8.93
C CYS A 36 -13.75 -17.89 -8.76
N GLU A 37 -13.33 -18.73 -7.79
CA GLU A 37 -14.03 -20.00 -7.52
C GLU A 37 -15.49 -19.80 -7.12
N ALA A 38 -15.78 -18.78 -6.31
CA ALA A 38 -17.15 -18.45 -5.95
C ALA A 38 -18.00 -18.06 -7.19
N ILE A 39 -17.43 -17.29 -8.13
CA ILE A 39 -18.08 -16.90 -9.39
C ILE A 39 -18.35 -18.14 -10.24
N LYS A 40 -17.34 -19.01 -10.43
CA LYS A 40 -17.50 -20.26 -11.20
C LYS A 40 -18.63 -21.11 -10.66
N LYS A 41 -18.65 -21.34 -9.34
CA LYS A 41 -19.67 -22.13 -8.67
C LYS A 41 -21.05 -21.49 -8.81
N THR A 42 -21.15 -20.18 -8.58
CA THR A 42 -22.43 -19.45 -8.60
C THR A 42 -23.04 -19.40 -9.98
N LEU A 43 -22.22 -19.22 -11.02
CA LEU A 43 -22.66 -19.10 -12.41
C LEU A 43 -22.67 -20.44 -13.17
N HIS A 44 -22.36 -21.55 -12.50
CA HIS A 44 -22.25 -22.88 -13.10
C HIS A 44 -21.39 -22.88 -14.38
N LEU A 45 -20.24 -22.21 -14.30
CA LEU A 45 -19.33 -22.10 -15.43
C LEU A 45 -18.47 -23.38 -15.51
N THR A 46 -18.65 -24.14 -16.58
CA THR A 46 -17.89 -25.36 -16.88
C THR A 46 -16.89 -25.11 -18.01
N ASN A 47 -15.80 -25.90 -18.04
CA ASN A 47 -14.77 -25.86 -19.09
C ASN A 47 -14.21 -24.45 -19.38
N LEU A 48 -13.77 -23.76 -18.33
CA LEU A 48 -13.29 -22.39 -18.39
C LEU A 48 -11.81 -22.31 -18.73
N LYS A 49 -11.46 -21.44 -19.69
CA LYS A 49 -10.12 -20.89 -19.82
C LYS A 49 -10.02 -19.64 -18.97
N ILE A 50 -9.18 -19.67 -17.94
CA ILE A 50 -8.93 -18.51 -17.06
C ILE A 50 -7.71 -17.78 -17.59
N VAL A 51 -7.87 -16.49 -17.85
CA VAL A 51 -6.77 -15.59 -18.19
C VAL A 51 -6.64 -14.62 -17.04
N SER A 52 -5.49 -14.64 -16.36
CA SER A 52 -5.14 -13.68 -15.32
C SER A 52 -3.95 -12.87 -15.80
N THR A 53 -4.00 -11.57 -15.57
CA THR A 53 -2.88 -10.65 -15.81
C THR A 53 -2.27 -10.23 -14.48
N SER A 54 -1.13 -9.55 -14.55
CA SER A 54 -0.55 -8.88 -13.37
C SER A 54 -1.55 -7.88 -12.77
N ILE A 55 -1.55 -7.80 -11.44
CA ILE A 55 -2.27 -6.77 -10.68
C ILE A 55 -1.38 -5.55 -10.38
N VAL A 56 -0.08 -5.67 -10.65
CA VAL A 56 0.90 -4.65 -10.30
C VAL A 56 0.72 -3.46 -11.23
N ARG A 57 0.68 -2.26 -10.67
CA ARG A 57 0.59 -1.01 -11.43
C ARG A 57 1.88 -0.24 -11.24
N ASP A 58 2.76 -0.30 -12.24
CA ASP A 58 4.10 0.29 -12.19
C ASP A 58 4.09 1.80 -11.97
N ASN A 59 3.05 2.46 -12.44
CA ASN A 59 2.87 3.90 -12.31
C ASN A 59 2.19 4.34 -11.00
N ILE A 60 1.94 3.44 -10.03
CA ILE A 60 1.27 3.77 -8.76
C ILE A 60 2.16 3.42 -7.57
N LYS A 61 2.62 4.44 -6.85
CA LYS A 61 3.30 4.28 -5.56
C LYS A 61 2.28 4.03 -4.44
N LEU A 62 2.40 2.91 -3.74
CA LEU A 62 1.56 2.60 -2.56
C LEU A 62 2.19 3.11 -1.27
N THR A 63 1.41 3.70 -0.37
CA THR A 63 1.93 4.20 0.90
C THR A 63 0.89 4.08 2.01
N CYS A 64 1.30 3.61 3.19
CA CYS A 64 0.47 3.67 4.39
C CYS A 64 1.12 4.61 5.41
N LYS A 65 0.40 5.68 5.79
CA LYS A 65 0.87 6.66 6.78
C LYS A 65 0.01 6.59 8.03
N LYS A 66 0.66 6.58 9.18
CA LYS A 66 -0.03 6.78 10.44
C LYS A 66 -0.52 8.23 10.52
N ARG A 67 -1.79 8.45 10.84
CA ARG A 67 -2.32 9.79 11.12
C ARG A 67 -1.68 10.34 12.39
N PRO A 68 -1.28 11.62 12.40
CA PRO A 68 -0.87 12.29 13.62
C PRO A 68 -2.01 12.21 14.65
N VAL A 69 -1.66 12.07 15.93
CA VAL A 69 -2.61 12.21 17.04
C VAL A 69 -2.25 13.50 17.77
N GLN A 70 -3.20 14.43 17.89
CA GLN A 70 -3.03 15.64 18.69
C GLN A 70 -4.02 15.58 19.85
N ASN A 71 -3.52 15.70 21.09
CA ASN A 71 -4.32 15.84 22.31
C ASN A 71 -5.47 14.83 22.43
N SER A 72 -5.19 13.54 22.14
CA SER A 72 -6.17 12.45 22.29
C SER A 72 -7.41 12.54 21.39
N THR A 73 -7.44 13.48 20.45
CA THR A 73 -8.50 13.62 19.44
C THR A 73 -7.94 13.28 18.05
N ASP A 74 -8.74 12.61 17.23
CA ASP A 74 -8.31 12.22 15.88
C ASP A 74 -8.10 13.50 15.05
N SER A 75 -6.87 13.71 14.58
CA SER A 75 -6.44 14.99 14.02
C SER A 75 -6.74 15.06 12.52
N HIS A 76 -8.01 14.99 12.15
CA HIS A 76 -8.39 14.97 10.73
C HIS A 76 -7.89 16.22 9.97
N GLY A 77 -7.87 17.37 10.66
CA GLY A 77 -7.28 18.60 10.14
C GLY A 77 -5.79 18.46 9.77
N SER A 78 -5.00 17.63 10.47
CA SER A 78 -3.57 17.47 10.18
C SER A 78 -3.28 16.83 8.82
N VAL A 79 -4.25 16.08 8.27
CA VAL A 79 -4.15 15.47 6.95
C VAL A 79 -4.89 16.32 5.91
N LEU A 80 -6.10 16.75 6.23
CA LEU A 80 -6.95 17.47 5.27
C LEU A 80 -6.48 18.91 5.03
N MET A 81 -6.05 19.64 6.07
CA MET A 81 -5.63 21.04 5.92
C MET A 81 -4.42 21.20 4.98
N PRO A 82 -3.34 20.42 5.08
CA PRO A 82 -2.23 20.54 4.13
C PRO A 82 -2.65 20.29 2.68
N ILE A 83 -3.57 19.34 2.45
CA ILE A 83 -4.07 19.03 1.10
C ILE A 83 -4.92 20.19 0.57
N ILE A 84 -5.79 20.76 1.41
CA ILE A 84 -6.62 21.91 1.05
C ILE A 84 -5.75 23.14 0.81
N LYS A 85 -4.70 23.35 1.62
CA LYS A 85 -3.73 24.43 1.42
C LYS A 85 -3.00 24.27 0.09
N GLU A 86 -2.49 23.07 -0.20
CA GLU A 86 -1.86 22.77 -1.49
C GLU A 86 -2.82 23.01 -2.66
N LEU A 87 -4.10 22.67 -2.50
CA LEU A 87 -5.13 22.95 -3.51
C LEU A 87 -5.31 24.45 -3.73
N LYS A 88 -5.42 25.24 -2.67
CA LYS A 88 -5.56 26.70 -2.77
C LYS A 88 -4.33 27.34 -3.43
N GLU A 89 -3.13 26.85 -3.11
CA GLU A 89 -1.87 27.33 -3.69
C GLU A 89 -1.69 26.94 -5.17
N LYS A 90 -2.06 25.70 -5.54
CA LYS A 90 -1.81 25.18 -6.90
C LYS A 90 -2.98 25.35 -7.85
N GLN A 91 -4.20 25.49 -7.34
CA GLN A 91 -5.45 25.62 -8.10
C GLN A 91 -5.57 24.59 -9.24
N ASP A 92 -5.56 25.04 -10.49
CA ASP A 92 -5.63 24.24 -11.70
C ASP A 92 -4.42 23.31 -11.87
N ARG A 93 -3.26 23.62 -11.28
CA ARG A 93 -2.08 22.74 -11.28
C ARG A 93 -2.11 21.69 -10.17
N PHE A 94 -3.13 21.71 -9.31
CA PHE A 94 -3.26 20.70 -8.25
C PHE A 94 -3.45 19.31 -8.88
N PRO A 95 -2.68 18.30 -8.44
CA PRO A 95 -2.82 16.96 -8.98
C PRO A 95 -4.23 16.43 -8.69
N LYS A 96 -4.99 16.06 -9.73
CA LYS A 96 -6.35 15.54 -9.59
C LYS A 96 -6.39 14.41 -8.55
N THR A 97 -7.11 14.65 -7.45
CA THR A 97 -7.07 13.84 -6.23
C THR A 97 -8.47 13.39 -5.83
N VAL A 98 -8.62 12.12 -5.46
CA VAL A 98 -9.83 11.58 -4.84
C VAL A 98 -9.52 11.13 -3.43
N ILE A 99 -10.28 11.62 -2.45
CA ILE A 99 -10.18 11.24 -1.04
C ILE A 99 -11.37 10.36 -0.67
N TYR A 100 -11.14 9.06 -0.53
CA TYR A 100 -12.11 8.10 -0.01
C TYR A 100 -12.14 8.14 1.52
N SER A 101 -13.33 8.33 2.10
CA SER A 101 -13.50 8.42 3.55
C SER A 101 -14.90 7.99 3.99
N LYS A 102 -15.12 7.87 5.31
CA LYS A 102 -16.47 7.73 5.89
C LYS A 102 -17.28 9.00 5.61
N LEU A 103 -18.62 8.86 5.52
CA LEU A 103 -19.53 9.97 5.21
C LEU A 103 -19.27 11.24 6.03
N LYS A 104 -19.05 11.10 7.35
CA LYS A 104 -18.74 12.23 8.23
C LYS A 104 -17.50 13.04 7.79
N TRP A 105 -16.47 12.36 7.29
CA TRP A 105 -15.22 12.98 6.86
C TRP A 105 -15.29 13.51 5.44
N CYS A 106 -16.11 12.89 4.60
CA CYS A 106 -16.42 13.39 3.27
C CYS A 106 -17.06 14.79 3.36
N ALA A 107 -18.10 14.92 4.20
CA ALA A 107 -18.79 16.19 4.42
C ALA A 107 -17.90 17.22 5.11
N ALA A 108 -17.19 16.82 6.19
CA ALA A 108 -16.30 17.74 6.92
C ALA A 108 -15.13 18.24 6.05
N GLY A 109 -14.54 17.37 5.23
CA GLY A 109 -13.46 17.76 4.32
C GLY A 109 -13.91 18.73 3.23
N TYR A 110 -15.09 18.48 2.64
CA TYR A 110 -15.70 19.41 1.69
C TYR A 110 -15.99 20.77 2.33
N GLN A 111 -16.61 20.78 3.51
CA GLN A 111 -16.89 22.02 4.23
C GLN A 111 -15.60 22.80 4.53
N LEU A 112 -14.56 22.13 5.01
CA LEU A 112 -13.25 22.72 5.30
C LEU A 112 -12.60 23.33 4.05
N ALA A 113 -12.76 22.69 2.89
CA ALA A 113 -12.23 23.21 1.63
C ALA A 113 -13.01 24.45 1.13
N MET A 114 -14.29 24.54 1.46
CA MET A 114 -15.17 25.68 1.12
C MET A 114 -15.05 26.85 2.09
N LEU A 115 -14.32 26.72 3.21
CA LEU A 115 -14.17 27.82 4.16
C LEU A 115 -13.28 28.93 3.56
N PRO A 116 -13.72 30.20 3.64
CA PRO A 116 -12.90 31.35 3.25
C PRO A 116 -11.69 31.47 4.19
N GLU A 117 -10.61 32.07 3.70
CA GLU A 117 -9.39 32.25 4.51
C GLU A 117 -9.58 33.26 5.65
N ASN A 118 -10.42 34.28 5.42
CA ASN A 118 -10.75 35.31 6.40
C ASN A 118 -12.24 35.33 6.67
N ASN A 119 -12.61 35.43 7.95
CA ASN A 119 -14.00 35.61 8.37
C ASN A 119 -14.61 36.83 7.65
N GLY A 120 -15.71 36.60 6.92
CA GLY A 120 -16.43 37.66 6.20
C GLY A 120 -16.05 37.85 4.72
N THR A 121 -15.06 37.11 4.20
CA THR A 121 -14.80 37.08 2.75
C THR A 121 -15.68 36.04 2.04
N PRO A 122 -16.22 36.32 0.83
CA PRO A 122 -16.94 35.32 0.05
C PRO A 122 -16.06 34.11 -0.25
N VAL A 123 -16.69 32.93 -0.37
CA VAL A 123 -15.99 31.74 -0.87
C VAL A 123 -15.47 32.04 -2.27
N ASP A 124 -14.19 31.80 -2.49
CA ASP A 124 -13.56 31.93 -3.80
C ASP A 124 -14.37 31.13 -4.84
N GLU A 125 -14.95 31.82 -5.84
CA GLU A 125 -15.74 31.21 -6.91
C GLU A 125 -14.97 30.07 -7.60
N THR A 126 -13.64 30.21 -7.69
CA THR A 126 -12.74 29.21 -8.27
C THR A 126 -12.78 27.89 -7.47
N MET A 127 -12.97 27.95 -6.16
CA MET A 127 -13.05 26.74 -5.31
C MET A 127 -14.31 25.92 -5.60
N LYS A 128 -15.41 26.57 -6.01
CA LYS A 128 -16.67 25.87 -6.35
C LYS A 128 -16.52 24.94 -7.55
N THR A 129 -15.57 25.22 -8.44
CA THR A 129 -15.28 24.33 -9.58
C THR A 129 -14.20 23.30 -9.25
N LEU A 130 -13.24 23.65 -8.39
CA LEU A 130 -12.08 22.83 -8.05
C LEU A 130 -12.37 21.70 -7.06
N VAL A 131 -13.43 21.80 -6.24
CA VAL A 131 -13.73 20.83 -5.18
C VAL A 131 -15.18 20.38 -5.21
N SER A 132 -15.40 19.09 -4.98
CA SER A 132 -16.75 18.54 -4.82
C SER A 132 -16.79 17.37 -3.84
N GLN A 133 -18.00 16.89 -3.56
CA GLN A 133 -18.24 15.70 -2.76
C GLN A 133 -19.18 14.70 -3.46
N TYR A 134 -18.91 13.41 -3.26
CA TYR A 134 -19.70 12.31 -3.81
C TYR A 134 -19.97 11.25 -2.75
N HIS A 135 -21.24 11.13 -2.35
CA HIS A 135 -21.65 10.13 -1.36
C HIS A 135 -23.06 9.61 -1.64
N ALA A 136 -23.46 8.52 -0.98
CA ALA A 136 -24.77 7.90 -1.21
C ALA A 136 -25.96 8.87 -1.05
N PRO A 137 -25.98 9.75 -0.03
CA PRO A 137 -27.04 10.77 0.12
C PRO A 137 -27.05 11.91 -0.92
N SER A 138 -26.07 11.98 -1.83
CA SER A 138 -26.06 13.02 -2.87
C SER A 138 -27.22 12.83 -3.84
N THR A 139 -27.82 13.92 -4.33
CA THR A 139 -28.84 13.85 -5.39
C THR A 139 -28.26 13.26 -6.67
N ASP A 140 -29.09 12.62 -7.49
CA ASP A 140 -28.60 12.03 -8.74
C ASP A 140 -28.10 13.08 -9.73
N GLN A 141 -28.71 14.28 -9.74
CA GLN A 141 -28.20 15.43 -10.48
C GLN A 141 -26.78 15.83 -10.05
N LEU A 142 -26.52 15.91 -8.74
CA LEU A 142 -25.18 16.22 -8.23
C LEU A 142 -24.19 15.11 -8.59
N LYS A 143 -24.58 13.84 -8.45
CA LYS A 143 -23.73 12.70 -8.84
C LYS A 143 -23.35 12.77 -10.32
N GLN A 144 -24.31 13.01 -11.21
CA GLN A 144 -24.05 13.15 -12.65
C GLN A 144 -23.13 14.33 -12.95
N HIS A 145 -23.37 15.48 -12.30
CA HIS A 145 -22.54 16.67 -12.45
C HIS A 145 -21.09 16.41 -12.03
N VAL A 146 -20.87 15.79 -10.87
CA VAL A 146 -19.52 15.45 -10.39
C VAL A 146 -18.82 14.47 -11.32
N VAL A 147 -19.53 13.48 -11.88
CA VAL A 147 -18.94 12.54 -12.84
C VAL A 147 -18.49 13.25 -14.12
N GLN A 148 -19.30 14.17 -14.63
CA GLN A 148 -18.94 15.01 -15.78
C GLN A 148 -17.72 15.89 -15.46
N GLN A 149 -17.72 16.56 -14.31
CA GLN A 149 -16.61 17.42 -13.88
C GLN A 149 -15.31 16.65 -13.66
N MET A 150 -15.35 15.45 -13.06
CA MET A 150 -14.18 14.58 -12.90
C MET A 150 -13.58 14.13 -14.22
N SER A 151 -14.43 13.89 -15.21
CA SER A 151 -14.03 13.50 -16.57
C SER A 151 -13.45 14.68 -17.34
N SER A 152 -13.92 15.89 -17.04
CA SER A 152 -13.32 17.15 -17.49
C SER A 152 -12.09 17.52 -16.65
N ASP A 153 -11.44 18.63 -16.98
CA ASP A 153 -10.27 19.12 -16.25
C ASP A 153 -10.61 20.13 -15.13
N SER A 154 -11.89 20.40 -14.87
CA SER A 154 -12.33 21.43 -13.93
C SER A 154 -12.21 21.03 -12.45
N LEU A 155 -12.47 19.76 -12.14
CA LEU A 155 -12.50 19.25 -10.76
C LEU A 155 -11.14 18.66 -10.37
N ARG A 156 -10.56 19.20 -9.30
CA ARG A 156 -9.21 18.86 -8.82
C ARG A 156 -9.21 18.04 -7.55
N LEU A 157 -10.18 18.24 -6.65
CA LEU A 157 -10.29 17.50 -5.40
C LEU A 157 -11.70 16.97 -5.19
N LEU A 158 -11.83 15.64 -5.12
CA LEU A 158 -13.09 14.98 -4.83
C LEU A 158 -13.06 14.31 -3.47
N PHE A 159 -13.93 14.73 -2.56
CA PHE A 159 -14.24 13.98 -1.35
C PHE A 159 -15.29 12.91 -1.68
N ALA A 160 -14.99 11.66 -1.41
CA ALA A 160 -15.86 10.56 -1.80
C ALA A 160 -16.06 9.55 -0.67
N THR A 161 -17.22 8.92 -0.63
CA THR A 161 -17.39 7.62 0.04
C THR A 161 -17.24 6.49 -0.95
N GLU A 162 -17.40 5.25 -0.49
CA GLU A 162 -17.38 4.05 -1.32
C GLU A 162 -18.40 4.12 -2.48
N ALA A 163 -19.46 4.92 -2.33
CA ALA A 163 -20.48 5.18 -3.35
C ALA A 163 -19.90 5.70 -4.66
N TYR A 164 -18.78 6.46 -4.62
CA TYR A 164 -18.03 6.82 -5.83
C TYR A 164 -17.32 5.56 -6.35
N SER A 165 -18.06 4.80 -7.14
CA SER A 165 -17.76 3.44 -7.58
C SER A 165 -17.87 3.31 -9.11
N MET A 166 -18.16 2.10 -9.60
CA MET A 166 -18.08 1.71 -11.02
C MET A 166 -18.85 2.67 -11.93
N GLY A 167 -18.33 2.94 -13.13
CA GLY A 167 -18.99 3.76 -14.15
C GLY A 167 -18.41 5.17 -14.34
N THR A 168 -17.42 5.56 -13.55
CA THR A 168 -16.70 6.84 -13.72
C THR A 168 -15.33 6.58 -14.33
N ASP A 169 -15.03 7.26 -15.44
CA ASP A 169 -13.75 7.15 -16.12
C ASP A 169 -13.03 8.50 -16.13
N ALA A 170 -12.12 8.66 -15.17
CA ALA A 170 -11.23 9.81 -15.06
C ALA A 170 -9.79 9.27 -15.12
N PRO A 171 -9.21 9.14 -16.32
CA PRO A 171 -7.96 8.39 -16.49
C PRO A 171 -6.73 9.12 -15.94
N ASP A 172 -6.87 10.40 -15.65
CA ASP A 172 -5.83 11.33 -15.24
C ASP A 172 -5.77 11.59 -13.72
N ILE A 173 -6.50 10.83 -12.90
CA ILE A 173 -6.38 10.91 -11.44
C ILE A 173 -4.92 10.62 -11.03
N ARG A 174 -4.29 11.58 -10.35
CA ARG A 174 -2.89 11.52 -9.90
C ARG A 174 -2.75 11.01 -8.46
N ARG A 175 -3.76 11.24 -7.61
CA ARG A 175 -3.73 10.79 -6.21
C ARG A 175 -5.02 10.14 -5.78
N ILE A 176 -4.90 8.97 -5.17
CA ILE A 176 -5.98 8.32 -4.42
C ILE A 176 -5.58 8.36 -2.95
N ILE A 177 -6.45 8.90 -2.10
CA ILE A 177 -6.21 8.97 -0.66
C ILE A 177 -7.32 8.22 0.04
N HIS A 178 -6.98 7.20 0.83
CA HIS A 178 -7.88 6.60 1.79
C HIS A 178 -7.70 7.28 3.14
N PHE A 179 -8.72 8.00 3.58
CA PHE A 179 -8.76 8.62 4.88
C PHE A 179 -9.55 7.74 5.85
N GLY A 180 -8.79 6.90 6.57
CA GLY A 180 -9.31 5.74 7.28
C GLY A 180 -8.94 4.44 6.57
N VAL A 181 -9.14 3.32 7.27
CA VAL A 181 -8.83 1.98 6.77
C VAL A 181 -10.06 1.39 6.05
N PRO A 182 -9.94 1.00 4.77
CA PRO A 182 -10.97 0.23 4.07
C PRO A 182 -11.25 -1.09 4.79
N ASN A 183 -12.49 -1.57 4.75
CA ASN A 183 -12.87 -2.86 5.36
C ASN A 183 -12.33 -4.09 4.60
N SER A 184 -11.95 -3.92 3.32
CA SER A 184 -11.58 -5.02 2.43
C SER A 184 -10.40 -4.66 1.52
N LEU A 185 -9.47 -5.61 1.35
CA LEU A 185 -8.36 -5.43 0.42
C LEU A 185 -8.81 -5.47 -1.04
N GLU A 186 -9.67 -6.42 -1.40
CA GLU A 186 -10.12 -6.62 -2.79
C GLU A 186 -11.05 -5.50 -3.24
N SER A 187 -12.18 -5.36 -2.53
CA SER A 187 -13.32 -4.58 -3.03
C SER A 187 -13.21 -3.08 -2.76
N ASN A 188 -12.39 -2.69 -1.78
CA ASN A 188 -12.38 -1.32 -1.26
C ASN A 188 -11.00 -0.67 -1.29
N LEU A 189 -9.91 -1.38 -0.93
CA LEU A 189 -8.57 -0.81 -1.14
C LEU A 189 -8.16 -0.90 -2.61
N TYR A 190 -7.92 -2.11 -3.12
CA TYR A 190 -7.31 -2.33 -4.43
C TYR A 190 -8.18 -1.76 -5.58
N ALA A 191 -9.49 -1.98 -5.53
CA ALA A 191 -10.41 -1.45 -6.54
C ALA A 191 -10.41 0.09 -6.63
N LYS A 192 -10.11 0.79 -5.53
CA LYS A 192 -10.06 2.26 -5.51
C LYS A 192 -8.68 2.79 -5.88
N VAL A 193 -7.62 2.14 -5.39
CA VAL A 193 -6.23 2.35 -5.83
C VAL A 193 -6.12 2.26 -7.36
N GLY A 194 -6.74 1.26 -7.98
CA GLY A 194 -6.70 1.03 -9.43
C GLY A 194 -7.34 2.11 -10.30
N ARG A 195 -7.98 3.12 -9.70
CA ARG A 195 -8.50 4.31 -10.39
C ARG A 195 -7.43 5.34 -10.69
N ALA A 196 -6.32 5.34 -9.95
CA ALA A 196 -5.21 6.25 -10.22
C ALA A 196 -4.54 5.88 -11.55
N GLY A 197 -4.08 6.91 -12.28
CA GLY A 197 -3.16 6.75 -13.40
C GLY A 197 -3.56 5.72 -14.44
N ARG A 198 -4.83 5.72 -14.90
CA ARG A 198 -5.22 4.83 -16.01
C ARG A 198 -4.59 5.25 -17.34
N ASN A 199 -4.20 6.52 -17.46
CA ASN A 199 -3.37 7.02 -18.57
C ASN A 199 -1.89 6.59 -18.50
N GLY A 200 -1.50 5.73 -17.54
CA GLY A 200 -0.13 5.24 -17.38
C GLY A 200 0.85 6.21 -16.73
N LYS A 201 0.46 7.46 -16.44
CA LYS A 201 1.33 8.43 -15.78
C LYS A 201 1.48 8.16 -14.29
N ASP A 202 2.62 8.57 -13.74
CA ASP A 202 2.94 8.44 -12.32
C ASP A 202 1.83 9.02 -11.45
N SER A 203 1.47 8.22 -10.46
CA SER A 203 0.37 8.47 -9.54
C SER A 203 0.71 7.86 -8.18
N SER A 204 -0.03 8.25 -7.15
CA SER A 204 0.16 7.72 -5.79
C SER A 204 -1.15 7.29 -5.18
N ALA A 205 -1.08 6.25 -4.35
CA ALA A 205 -2.17 5.86 -3.48
C ALA A 205 -1.71 5.84 -2.03
N ILE A 206 -2.33 6.67 -1.20
CA ILE A 206 -1.92 6.90 0.18
C ILE A 206 -3.08 6.51 1.10
N MET A 207 -2.82 5.63 2.06
CA MET A 207 -3.78 5.29 3.10
C MET A 207 -3.34 5.87 4.43
N TYR A 208 -4.20 6.66 5.04
CA TYR A 208 -4.02 7.23 6.37
C TYR A 208 -4.79 6.41 7.40
N PHE A 209 -4.10 5.88 8.40
CA PHE A 209 -4.70 5.07 9.47
C PHE A 209 -4.27 5.55 10.86
N ASN A 210 -5.06 5.29 11.89
CA ASN A 210 -4.62 5.40 13.28
C ASN A 210 -4.80 4.08 14.03
N ASN A 211 -4.39 4.03 15.30
CA ASN A 211 -4.52 2.82 16.12
C ASN A 211 -5.99 2.42 16.34
N TYR A 212 -6.93 3.37 16.33
CA TYR A 212 -8.35 3.10 16.47
C TYR A 212 -8.89 2.39 15.24
N ASP A 213 -8.50 2.81 14.04
CA ASP A 213 -8.96 2.21 12.78
C ASP A 213 -8.54 0.74 12.64
N ILE A 214 -7.40 0.34 13.21
CA ILE A 214 -6.89 -1.04 13.18
C ILE A 214 -7.18 -1.81 14.47
N GLY A 215 -8.03 -1.26 15.35
CA GLY A 215 -8.45 -1.88 16.58
C GLY A 215 -9.30 -3.13 16.33
N ASN A 216 -9.29 -4.08 17.27
CA ASN A 216 -10.00 -5.37 17.10
C ASN A 216 -11.52 -5.22 16.99
N ASN A 217 -12.09 -4.10 17.44
CA ASN A 217 -13.52 -3.82 17.37
C ASN A 217 -13.96 -3.28 16.00
N MET A 218 -13.02 -3.03 15.09
CA MET A 218 -13.30 -2.55 13.75
C MET A 218 -13.63 -3.73 12.83
N PRO A 219 -14.67 -3.63 11.97
CA PRO A 219 -15.06 -4.68 11.06
C PRO A 219 -14.12 -4.74 9.84
N LEU A 220 -12.84 -5.04 10.09
CA LEU A 220 -11.81 -5.17 9.07
C LEU A 220 -11.58 -6.64 8.71
N GLU A 221 -11.33 -6.91 7.44
CA GLU A 221 -10.72 -8.18 7.03
C GLU A 221 -9.36 -8.37 7.72
N PRO A 222 -9.04 -9.57 8.25
CA PRO A 222 -7.76 -9.81 8.92
C PRO A 222 -6.54 -9.41 8.07
N LYS A 223 -6.60 -9.72 6.77
CA LYS A 223 -5.54 -9.39 5.81
C LYS A 223 -5.32 -7.88 5.63
N MET A 224 -6.31 -7.04 5.92
CA MET A 224 -6.17 -5.58 5.87
C MET A 224 -5.19 -5.09 6.96
N LYS A 225 -5.26 -5.66 8.16
CA LYS A 225 -4.34 -5.34 9.26
C LYS A 225 -2.92 -5.81 8.93
N ASP A 226 -2.80 -7.02 8.38
CA ASP A 226 -1.51 -7.57 7.91
C ASP A 226 -0.89 -6.67 6.83
N PHE A 227 -1.69 -6.22 5.86
CA PHE A 227 -1.24 -5.30 4.81
C PHE A 227 -0.72 -3.98 5.37
N ILE A 228 -1.36 -3.43 6.41
CA ILE A 228 -0.91 -2.18 7.03
C ILE A 228 0.44 -2.38 7.72
N MET A 229 0.57 -3.48 8.45
CA MET A 229 1.69 -3.74 9.36
C MET A 229 2.89 -4.43 8.68
N THR A 230 2.73 -4.92 7.45
CA THR A 230 3.81 -5.61 6.73
C THR A 230 5.01 -4.69 6.49
N SER A 231 6.20 -5.26 6.59
CA SER A 231 7.47 -4.66 6.14
C SER A 231 7.84 -5.07 4.71
N GLU A 232 7.12 -6.03 4.12
CA GLU A 232 7.36 -6.48 2.76
C GLU A 232 6.88 -5.44 1.73
N CYS A 233 7.29 -5.59 0.47
CA CYS A 233 6.74 -4.79 -0.62
C CYS A 233 5.20 -4.89 -0.64
N ARG A 234 4.51 -3.75 -0.63
CA ARG A 234 3.03 -3.72 -0.64
C ARG A 234 2.43 -4.36 -1.89
N TRP A 235 3.09 -4.19 -3.05
CA TRP A 235 2.68 -4.82 -4.29
C TRP A 235 2.90 -6.34 -4.29
N LYS A 236 3.98 -6.82 -3.65
CA LYS A 236 4.19 -8.25 -3.41
C LYS A 236 3.07 -8.84 -2.55
N PHE A 237 2.78 -8.21 -1.40
CA PHE A 237 1.69 -8.63 -0.52
C PHE A 237 0.35 -8.72 -1.26
N LEU A 238 0.01 -7.71 -2.07
CA LEU A 238 -1.21 -7.75 -2.88
C LEU A 238 -1.17 -8.89 -3.89
N SER A 239 -0.03 -9.13 -4.55
CA SER A 239 0.10 -10.19 -5.55
C SER A 239 -0.14 -11.57 -4.92
N ASP A 240 0.42 -11.80 -3.74
CA ASP A 240 0.20 -13.01 -2.95
C ASP A 240 -1.27 -13.15 -2.53
N PHE A 241 -1.89 -12.06 -2.09
CA PHE A 241 -3.32 -12.02 -1.73
C PHE A 241 -4.24 -12.39 -2.90
N PHE A 242 -3.95 -11.88 -4.10
CA PHE A 242 -4.69 -12.24 -5.32
C PHE A 242 -4.27 -13.60 -5.90
N GLY A 243 -3.14 -14.15 -5.44
CA GLY A 243 -2.57 -15.41 -5.93
C GLY A 243 -1.96 -15.30 -7.32
N VAL A 244 -1.50 -14.11 -7.71
CA VAL A 244 -0.86 -13.80 -8.98
C VAL A 244 0.65 -13.71 -8.77
N HIS A 245 1.42 -14.16 -9.76
CA HIS A 245 2.88 -14.08 -9.68
C HIS A 245 3.36 -12.62 -9.66
N PHE A 246 4.35 -12.34 -8.82
CA PHE A 246 4.96 -11.02 -8.70
C PHE A 246 6.29 -10.99 -9.47
N ASP A 247 6.26 -10.46 -10.69
CA ASP A 247 7.40 -10.51 -11.64
C ASP A 247 8.55 -9.52 -11.36
N ARG A 248 8.53 -8.77 -10.25
CA ARG A 248 9.57 -7.77 -9.99
C ARG A 248 10.74 -8.37 -9.21
N THR A 249 11.85 -8.58 -9.92
CA THR A 249 13.15 -8.94 -9.35
C THR A 249 13.85 -7.75 -8.69
N VAL A 250 13.57 -6.51 -9.14
CA VAL A 250 14.16 -5.27 -8.61
C VAL A 250 13.08 -4.41 -7.96
N LEU A 251 13.29 -4.05 -6.69
CA LEU A 251 12.40 -3.18 -5.92
C LEU A 251 12.83 -1.71 -6.05
N HIS A 252 12.02 -0.91 -6.74
CA HIS A 252 12.27 0.54 -6.91
C HIS A 252 11.68 1.37 -5.75
N HIS A 253 12.28 2.52 -5.43
CA HIS A 253 11.76 3.43 -4.38
C HIS A 253 10.38 4.02 -4.72
N ASN A 254 9.99 4.05 -6.00
CA ASN A 254 8.65 4.46 -6.43
C ASN A 254 7.60 3.34 -6.35
N CYS A 255 7.99 2.13 -5.95
CA CYS A 255 7.08 0.99 -5.81
C CYS A 255 6.09 1.17 -4.65
N CYS A 256 6.62 1.33 -3.44
CA CYS A 256 5.87 1.61 -2.24
C CYS A 256 6.78 2.20 -1.15
N ASP A 257 6.20 2.72 -0.08
CA ASP A 257 6.90 3.17 1.13
C ASP A 257 7.86 2.12 1.73
N ASN A 258 7.50 0.85 1.78
CA ASN A 258 8.41 -0.18 2.31
C ASN A 258 9.63 -0.38 1.40
N CYS A 259 9.46 -0.33 0.08
CA CYS A 259 10.56 -0.38 -0.88
C CYS A 259 11.41 0.89 -0.85
N GLU A 260 10.79 2.06 -0.64
CA GLU A 260 11.47 3.33 -0.45
C GLU A 260 12.36 3.29 0.80
N LEU A 261 11.84 2.77 1.92
CA LEU A 261 12.60 2.62 3.17
C LEU A 261 13.76 1.64 3.05
N ALA A 262 13.59 0.57 2.26
CA ALA A 262 14.64 -0.42 1.99
C ALA A 262 15.60 0.01 0.86
N CYS A 263 15.36 1.16 0.20
CA CYS A 263 16.12 1.56 -0.97
C CYS A 263 17.51 2.07 -0.58
N MET A 264 18.53 1.65 -1.33
CA MET A 264 19.93 2.08 -1.15
C MET A 264 20.41 3.07 -2.23
N CYS A 265 19.51 3.64 -3.04
CA CYS A 265 19.90 4.60 -4.07
C CYS A 265 20.30 5.95 -3.46
N GLU A 266 21.12 6.72 -4.18
CA GLU A 266 21.61 8.03 -3.73
C GLU A 266 20.47 9.03 -3.52
N LEU A 267 19.43 9.00 -4.35
CA LEU A 267 18.23 9.84 -4.21
C LEU A 267 17.47 9.62 -2.89
N CYS A 268 17.55 8.42 -2.30
CA CYS A 268 16.95 8.12 -1.00
C CYS A 268 17.94 8.29 0.17
N LYS A 269 19.24 8.36 -0.12
CA LYS A 269 20.33 8.61 0.85
C LYS A 269 20.50 10.10 1.11
N GLU A 270 20.24 10.94 0.11
CA GLU A 270 20.27 12.40 0.25
C GLU A 270 18.89 12.94 0.66
N PRO A 271 18.81 13.89 1.61
CA PRO A 271 17.59 14.64 1.80
C PRO A 271 17.38 15.50 0.55
N LEU A 272 16.36 15.19 -0.26
CA LEU A 272 15.97 16.01 -1.40
C LEU A 272 16.05 17.50 -1.01
N HIS A 273 16.95 18.21 -1.69
CA HIS A 273 17.15 19.63 -1.52
C HIS A 273 15.82 20.37 -1.67
N SER A 274 15.68 21.37 -0.81
CA SER A 274 14.65 22.39 -0.76
C SER A 274 14.34 23.01 -2.13
N ASP A 275 13.11 22.84 -2.59
CA ASP A 275 12.46 23.89 -3.37
C ASP A 275 11.76 24.84 -2.39
N GLY A 276 12.21 26.08 -2.42
CA GLY A 276 12.03 27.07 -1.36
C GLY A 276 10.61 27.58 -1.16
N SER A 277 10.23 27.63 0.12
CA SER A 277 9.67 28.82 0.76
C SER A 277 9.83 28.65 2.27
N ASN A 278 10.69 29.48 2.88
CA ASN A 278 10.95 29.51 4.31
C ASN A 278 9.72 29.95 5.10
N ASP A 279 9.37 29.16 6.11
CA ASP A 279 9.20 29.55 7.52
C ASP A 279 8.11 28.69 8.13
N TYR A 280 8.53 27.65 8.86
CA TYR A 280 7.95 27.19 10.12
C TYR A 280 8.90 26.12 10.66
N GLU A 281 9.57 26.44 11.77
CA GLU A 281 10.34 25.48 12.57
C GLU A 281 9.43 24.38 13.12
N ALA A 282 9.14 23.37 12.30
CA ALA A 282 8.67 22.08 12.79
C ALA A 282 9.90 21.17 12.92
N LYS A 283 10.31 20.91 14.17
CA LYS A 283 11.26 19.84 14.48
C LYS A 283 10.84 18.59 13.72
N LYS A 284 11.70 18.12 12.80
CA LYS A 284 11.51 16.92 12.00
C LYS A 284 11.02 15.78 12.91
N PRO A 285 9.99 15.00 12.52
CA PRO A 285 9.76 13.74 13.19
C PRO A 285 11.04 12.92 13.04
N LYS A 286 11.70 12.62 14.17
CA LYS A 286 12.80 11.65 14.19
C LYS A 286 12.27 10.40 13.47
N LYS A 287 13.05 9.83 12.53
CA LYS A 287 12.86 8.45 12.07
C LYS A 287 12.47 7.65 13.31
N PRO A 288 11.36 6.90 13.32
CA PRO A 288 10.95 6.21 14.52
C PRO A 288 12.15 5.38 14.98
N ARG A 289 12.71 5.74 16.14
CA ARG A 289 13.57 4.84 16.90
C ARG A 289 12.64 3.70 17.33
N LEU A 290 12.37 2.76 16.43
CA LEU A 290 12.40 1.39 16.89
C LEU A 290 13.80 1.25 17.45
N ALA A 291 13.92 1.05 18.75
CA ALA A 291 15.13 0.47 19.31
C ALA A 291 15.27 -0.90 18.62
N MET A 292 15.94 -0.89 17.47
CA MET A 292 16.08 -2.00 16.58
C MET A 292 17.20 -2.83 17.19
N ASN A 293 16.83 -3.85 17.96
CA ASN A 293 17.79 -4.68 18.65
C ASN A 293 18.73 -5.30 17.58
N LYS A 294 19.99 -4.84 17.52
CA LYS A 294 21.01 -5.30 16.56
C LYS A 294 21.07 -6.83 16.51
N LYS A 295 20.82 -7.49 17.65
CA LYS A 295 20.69 -8.94 17.77
C LYS A 295 19.59 -9.52 16.87
N LYS A 296 18.41 -8.89 16.82
CA LYS A 296 17.27 -9.34 16.00
C LYS A 296 17.54 -9.15 14.50
N ILE A 297 18.16 -8.04 14.11
CA ILE A 297 18.57 -7.80 12.72
C ILE A 297 19.61 -8.83 12.30
N LEU A 298 20.63 -9.06 13.13
CA LEU A 298 21.66 -10.06 12.86
C LEU A 298 21.06 -11.46 12.69
N ILE A 299 20.15 -11.87 13.60
CA ILE A 299 19.45 -13.15 13.51
C ILE A 299 18.74 -13.28 12.16
N THR A 300 17.96 -12.27 11.77
CA THR A 300 17.20 -12.32 10.52
C THR A 300 18.12 -12.36 9.29
N MET A 301 19.19 -11.55 9.26
CA MET A 301 20.11 -11.54 8.12
C MET A 301 20.90 -12.84 7.99
N LEU A 302 21.37 -13.41 9.11
CA LEU A 302 22.06 -14.70 9.10
C LEU A 302 21.11 -15.83 8.68
N GLN A 303 19.87 -15.86 9.19
CA GLN A 303 18.86 -16.84 8.78
C GLN A 303 18.58 -16.78 7.27
N GLN A 304 18.35 -15.58 6.73
CA GLN A 304 18.11 -15.39 5.29
C GLN A 304 19.31 -15.83 4.44
N TYR A 305 20.52 -15.50 4.86
CA TYR A 305 21.74 -15.94 4.18
C TYR A 305 21.86 -17.47 4.20
N PHE A 306 21.59 -18.10 5.34
CA PHE A 306 21.65 -19.56 5.47
C PHE A 306 20.56 -20.28 4.69
N ASP A 307 19.34 -19.77 4.68
CA ASP A 307 18.23 -20.32 3.88
C ASP A 307 18.58 -20.27 2.38
N ALA A 308 19.16 -19.16 1.91
CA ALA A 308 19.58 -19.00 0.51
C ALA A 308 20.71 -19.97 0.11
N GLU A 309 21.71 -20.17 0.97
CA GLU A 309 22.82 -21.10 0.74
C GLU A 309 22.34 -22.57 0.74
N ASN A 310 21.37 -22.91 1.60
CA ASN A 310 20.77 -24.24 1.63
C ASN A 310 19.93 -24.51 0.36
N GLU A 311 19.16 -23.52 -0.10
CA GLU A 311 18.40 -23.61 -1.37
C GLU A 311 19.33 -23.76 -2.58
N ALA A 312 20.42 -22.99 -2.63
CA ALA A 312 21.41 -23.07 -3.72
C ALA A 312 22.14 -24.41 -3.78
N SER A 313 22.25 -25.11 -2.65
CA SER A 313 22.92 -26.41 -2.54
C SER A 313 22.05 -27.60 -2.99
N GLY A 314 20.75 -27.40 -3.25
CA GLY A 314 19.89 -28.36 -3.97
C GLY A 314 19.46 -29.62 -3.22
N PHE A 315 19.44 -29.64 -1.88
CA PHE A 315 19.00 -30.82 -1.09
C PHE A 315 17.76 -30.54 -0.22
N PRO A 316 16.89 -31.54 -0.02
CA PRO A 316 15.65 -31.38 0.73
C PRO A 316 15.90 -31.19 2.23
N ILE A 317 15.06 -30.32 2.80
CA ILE A 317 14.95 -29.91 4.20
C ILE A 317 15.01 -31.12 5.14
N ASN A 318 16.16 -31.30 5.85
CA ASN A 318 16.27 -31.76 7.25
C ASN A 318 17.66 -32.29 7.69
N ILE A 319 18.74 -32.17 6.91
CA ILE A 319 20.08 -32.53 7.39
C ILE A 319 21.11 -31.47 6.96
N PRO A 320 21.69 -30.67 7.88
CA PRO A 320 22.64 -29.64 7.53
C PRO A 320 24.01 -30.25 7.19
N LYS A 321 24.40 -30.24 5.91
CA LYS A 321 25.79 -30.55 5.50
C LYS A 321 26.76 -29.39 5.75
N THR A 322 26.26 -28.19 6.06
CA THR A 322 27.05 -26.97 6.33
C THR A 322 27.35 -26.75 7.81
N GLY A 323 27.01 -27.70 8.70
CA GLY A 323 27.33 -27.60 10.14
C GLY A 323 26.51 -26.56 10.91
N LEU A 324 25.30 -26.24 10.42
CA LEU A 324 24.43 -25.23 11.04
C LEU A 324 23.51 -25.88 12.09
N SER A 325 24.01 -26.05 13.31
CA SER A 325 23.13 -26.22 14.48
C SER A 325 22.68 -24.85 14.98
N SER A 326 21.56 -24.81 15.71
CA SER A 326 21.14 -23.63 16.50
C SER A 326 22.27 -23.10 17.38
N ASP A 327 23.24 -23.94 17.74
CA ASP A 327 24.37 -23.60 18.59
C ASP A 327 25.43 -22.76 17.86
N LEU A 328 25.60 -22.94 16.54
CA LEU A 328 26.51 -22.11 15.74
C LEU A 328 25.95 -20.68 15.59
N LEU A 329 24.65 -20.56 15.27
CA LEU A 329 23.96 -19.27 15.23
C LEU A 329 24.08 -18.55 16.58
N ASN A 330 23.82 -19.27 17.68
CA ASN A 330 23.93 -18.72 19.02
C ASN A 330 25.37 -18.31 19.38
N SER A 331 26.37 -19.10 18.98
CA SER A 331 27.79 -18.77 19.18
C SER A 331 28.21 -17.52 18.42
N ILE A 332 27.81 -17.37 17.15
CA ILE A 332 28.08 -16.17 16.35
C ILE A 332 27.42 -14.92 16.98
N ILE A 333 26.19 -15.08 17.49
CA ILE A 333 25.46 -13.99 18.15
C ILE A 333 26.11 -13.61 19.49
N ASN A 334 26.59 -14.57 20.26
CA ASN A 334 27.23 -14.33 21.55
C ASN A 334 28.61 -13.66 21.37
N SER A 335 29.35 -14.03 20.32
CA SER A 335 30.65 -13.43 19.97
C SER A 335 30.53 -12.27 18.98
N ILE A 336 29.35 -11.66 18.85
CA ILE A 336 29.09 -10.63 17.83
C ILE A 336 30.14 -9.52 17.86
N HIS A 337 30.57 -9.03 19.03
CA HIS A 337 31.51 -7.91 19.18
C HIS A 337 32.97 -8.27 18.89
N GLU A 338 33.29 -9.55 18.86
CA GLU A 338 34.64 -10.06 18.67
C GLU A 338 34.93 -10.32 17.19
N ILE A 339 33.89 -10.61 16.39
CA ILE A 339 33.99 -10.89 14.96
C ILE A 339 34.20 -9.58 14.17
N LYS A 340 35.34 -9.50 13.48
CA LYS A 340 35.77 -8.44 12.57
C LYS A 340 36.20 -8.98 11.21
N ASN A 341 36.63 -10.24 11.15
CA ASN A 341 37.09 -10.89 9.93
C ASN A 341 36.73 -12.39 9.93
N LYS A 342 36.99 -13.04 8.79
CA LYS A 342 36.71 -14.46 8.57
C LYS A 342 37.44 -15.38 9.55
N ASP A 343 38.66 -15.03 9.97
CA ASP A 343 39.48 -15.90 10.83
C ASP A 343 38.83 -16.07 12.20
N GLN A 344 38.17 -15.01 12.70
CA GLN A 344 37.42 -15.06 13.95
C GLN A 344 36.13 -15.88 13.83
N VAL A 345 35.52 -15.93 12.64
CA VAL A 345 34.38 -16.83 12.37
C VAL A 345 34.85 -18.28 12.27
N LEU A 346 36.01 -18.54 11.64
CA LEU A 346 36.62 -19.87 11.57
C LEU A 346 37.08 -20.37 12.94
N ASN A 347 37.45 -19.48 13.86
CA ASN A 347 37.73 -19.85 15.26
C ASN A 347 36.47 -20.30 16.02
N ILE A 348 35.29 -19.80 15.65
CA ILE A 348 34.00 -20.25 16.23
C ILE A 348 33.63 -21.62 15.68
N ASN A 349 33.88 -21.88 14.40
CA ASN A 349 33.72 -23.20 13.80
C ASN A 349 34.69 -23.41 12.63
N GLN A 350 35.69 -24.26 12.86
CA GLN A 350 36.77 -24.55 11.91
C GLN A 350 36.32 -25.36 10.69
N HIS A 351 35.09 -25.89 10.70
CA HIS A 351 34.53 -26.69 9.60
C HIS A 351 33.82 -25.85 8.54
N LEU A 352 33.71 -24.52 8.73
CA LEU A 352 33.13 -23.63 7.73
C LEU A 352 34.10 -23.44 6.55
N SER A 353 33.54 -23.32 5.34
CA SER A 353 34.35 -22.91 4.19
C SER A 353 34.79 -21.46 4.36
N ILE A 354 35.95 -21.13 3.78
CA ILE A 354 36.54 -19.78 3.88
C ILE A 354 35.57 -18.72 3.33
N SER A 355 34.94 -18.99 2.19
CA SER A 355 33.96 -18.09 1.58
C SER A 355 32.72 -17.87 2.46
N PHE A 356 32.28 -18.92 3.16
CA PHE A 356 31.13 -18.84 4.05
C PHE A 356 31.44 -18.05 5.32
N ALA A 357 32.64 -18.24 5.88
CA ALA A 357 33.14 -17.46 7.01
C ALA A 357 33.32 -15.97 6.66
N GLU A 358 33.77 -15.65 5.44
CA GLU A 358 33.87 -14.28 4.93
C GLU A 358 32.51 -13.59 4.89
N ASN A 359 31.49 -14.25 4.33
CA ASN A 359 30.15 -13.68 4.23
C ASN A 359 29.50 -13.47 5.61
N ILE A 360 29.68 -14.41 6.55
CA ILE A 360 29.23 -14.22 7.94
C ILE A 360 29.91 -13.01 8.58
N ALA A 361 31.23 -12.85 8.43
CA ALA A 361 31.94 -11.71 8.96
C ALA A 361 31.46 -10.38 8.37
N LEU A 362 31.15 -10.34 7.06
CA LEU A 362 30.56 -9.18 6.39
C LEU A 362 29.19 -8.83 6.97
N ILE A 363 28.32 -9.82 7.18
CA ILE A 363 26.99 -9.62 7.78
C ILE A 363 27.11 -9.09 9.22
N VAL A 364 28.01 -9.67 10.03
CA VAL A 364 28.24 -9.23 11.41
C VAL A 364 28.77 -7.80 11.44
N ASN A 365 29.79 -7.48 10.64
CA ASN A 365 30.37 -6.13 10.55
C ASN A 365 29.33 -5.10 10.07
N HIS A 366 28.47 -5.47 9.12
CA HIS A 366 27.39 -4.62 8.64
C HIS A 366 26.43 -4.25 9.78
N VAL A 367 26.03 -5.22 10.61
CA VAL A 367 25.13 -4.98 11.75
C VAL A 367 25.82 -4.23 12.89
N GLN A 368 27.09 -4.49 13.17
CA GLN A 368 27.87 -3.75 14.18
C GLN A 368 27.94 -2.25 13.85
N ASN A 369 28.19 -1.93 12.58
CA ASN A 369 28.37 -0.55 12.08
C ASN A 369 27.06 0.22 11.85
N MET A 370 25.88 -0.39 12.13
CA MET A 370 24.62 0.34 12.17
C MET A 370 24.59 1.28 13.40
N ASN A 371 24.39 2.58 13.19
CA ASN A 371 24.26 3.55 14.29
C ASN A 371 22.92 3.36 15.06
N ASN A 372 22.94 3.51 16.40
CA ASN A 372 21.80 3.28 17.32
C ASN A 372 20.62 4.28 17.20
#